data_AF-A0A1D2QY52-F1
#
_entry.id   AF-A0A1D2QY52-F1
#
_cell.length_a   1.000
_cell.length_b   1.000
_cell.length_c   1.000
_cell.angle_alpha   90.00
_cell.angle_beta   90.00
_cell.angle_gamma   90.00
#
_symmetry.space_group_name_H-M   'P 1'
#
loop_
_entity.id
_entity.type
_entity.pdbx_description
1 polymer ?
#
loop_
_entity_poly.entity_id
_entity_poly.type
_entity_poly.pdbx_seq_one_letter_code
_entity_poly.pdbx_strand_id
1 'polypeptide(L)'
;MLQMSDFIEKEDLIKFQINSYNYLLEKGLQDVINEKEDIIVDVEGYNLEFGKIRVANPVVKESGGSTEGEPRTPFECRLRNLTYSAPIMLGFVENDKRVEVEIGHLPVMLKSKICLLNGLDDMGLIKNGEDPEDPGGYFVINGTERTLIIVEDLAPNRIVTTLEEVGDKEIATAKVFSVRQGFRSRVTVEKRETMSGETLFVSFPGIPGRISLTIIMKALGLTSDDILNMFEDESRMEILLNLESNKYETPEEAFAYLGRQAGKGHAKIYQATRAEQVMNNYLLPHSGNSENDRILKAKYLAVMAKKVVEMDNKKREADDKDHYSNKRLRTAGDLLQELFRVSFNTLCRDIKYQLEKQHARRRECNVKIAVRSNTLSERIDYALATGNWTGGKSGVSQVLDRTNYLSSIAHRRRVASLLSRSHPHFEARDLHATQWGRVCPNETPEGQNCGLVKNLAIGSRISTHHEDDKFEEYLKEFGVSHENKN
;
A
#
# COMPACT_ATOMS: atom_id res chain seq x y z
N MET A 1 -25.42 -12.56 -17.92
CA MET A 1 -25.40 -11.07 -17.83
C MET A 1 -26.57 -10.69 -16.94
N LEU A 2 -26.34 -10.05 -15.80
CA LEU A 2 -27.43 -9.50 -15.00
C LEU A 2 -28.12 -8.39 -15.81
N GLN A 3 -29.45 -8.29 -15.75
CA GLN A 3 -30.12 -7.08 -16.25
C GLN A 3 -29.64 -5.88 -15.42
N MET A 4 -29.66 -4.67 -15.98
CA MET A 4 -29.18 -3.48 -15.26
C MET A 4 -29.98 -3.23 -13.97
N SER A 5 -31.29 -3.52 -13.97
CA SER A 5 -32.13 -3.51 -12.78
C SER A 5 -31.61 -4.48 -11.72
N ASP A 6 -31.38 -5.74 -12.09
CA ASP A 6 -30.85 -6.76 -11.18
C ASP A 6 -29.47 -6.38 -10.63
N PHE A 7 -28.64 -5.71 -11.44
CA PHE A 7 -27.33 -5.25 -11.01
C PHE A 7 -27.45 -4.17 -9.94
N ILE A 8 -28.31 -3.16 -10.15
CA ILE A 8 -28.53 -2.08 -9.19
C ILE A 8 -29.09 -2.63 -7.88
N GLU A 9 -30.05 -3.57 -7.95
CA GLU A 9 -30.65 -4.18 -6.77
C GLU A 9 -29.68 -5.10 -6.00
N LYS A 10 -28.85 -5.90 -6.69
CA LYS A 10 -27.98 -6.90 -6.04
C LYS A 10 -26.64 -6.35 -5.58
N GLU A 11 -26.00 -5.56 -6.44
CA GLU A 11 -24.66 -5.06 -6.19
C GLU A 11 -24.67 -3.80 -5.35
N ASP A 12 -25.78 -3.04 -5.30
CA ASP A 12 -25.93 -1.75 -4.61
C ASP A 12 -24.84 -0.73 -5.01
N LEU A 13 -25.24 0.52 -5.28
CA LEU A 13 -24.34 1.54 -5.80
C LEU A 13 -23.15 1.85 -4.87
N ILE A 14 -23.22 1.53 -3.58
CA ILE A 14 -22.19 1.87 -2.58
C ILE A 14 -21.50 0.64 -1.96
N LYS A 15 -22.05 -0.55 -2.15
CA LYS A 15 -21.64 -1.78 -1.44
C LYS A 15 -20.16 -2.11 -1.55
N PHE A 16 -19.49 -1.73 -2.64
CA PHE A 16 -18.06 -1.98 -2.81
C PHE A 16 -17.21 -1.31 -1.72
N GLN A 17 -17.58 -0.12 -1.21
CA GLN A 17 -16.89 0.53 -0.09
C GLN A 17 -17.09 -0.25 1.21
N ILE A 18 -18.33 -0.69 1.45
CA ILE A 18 -18.70 -1.47 2.63
C ILE A 18 -18.00 -2.83 2.61
N ASN A 19 -17.98 -3.51 1.46
CA ASN A 19 -17.29 -4.79 1.27
C ASN A 19 -15.79 -4.64 1.49
N SER A 20 -15.19 -3.57 0.96
CA SER A 20 -13.78 -3.25 1.20
C SER A 20 -13.47 -3.04 2.69
N TYR A 21 -14.31 -2.29 3.39
CA TYR A 21 -14.17 -2.09 4.83
C TYR A 21 -14.40 -3.38 5.64
N ASN A 22 -15.37 -4.22 5.24
CA ASN A 22 -15.60 -5.52 5.88
C ASN A 22 -14.39 -6.45 5.68
N TYR A 23 -13.78 -6.45 4.49
CA TYR A 23 -12.57 -7.22 4.23
C TYR A 23 -11.40 -6.76 5.12
N LEU A 24 -11.25 -5.44 5.32
CA LEU A 24 -10.27 -4.89 6.25
C LEU A 24 -10.45 -5.50 7.66
N LEU A 25 -11.69 -5.53 8.17
CA LEU A 25 -11.97 -6.06 9.50
C LEU A 25 -11.71 -7.56 9.62
N GLU A 26 -12.05 -8.34 8.59
CA GLU A 26 -11.97 -9.80 8.61
C GLU A 26 -10.56 -10.33 8.40
N LYS A 27 -9.79 -9.71 7.50
CA LYS A 27 -8.46 -10.17 7.11
C LYS A 27 -7.43 -9.05 7.10
N GLY A 28 -7.75 -7.90 6.51
CA GLY A 28 -6.75 -6.85 6.26
C GLY A 28 -6.01 -6.34 7.51
N LEU A 29 -6.69 -6.24 8.66
CA LEU A 29 -6.06 -5.90 9.93
C LEU A 29 -5.10 -7.00 10.41
N GLN A 30 -5.52 -8.27 10.34
CA GLN A 30 -4.68 -9.40 10.73
C GLN A 30 -3.47 -9.55 9.81
N ASP A 31 -3.63 -9.31 8.50
CA ASP A 31 -2.52 -9.30 7.54
C ASP A 31 -1.46 -8.27 7.95
N VAL A 32 -1.88 -7.08 8.40
CA VAL A 32 -0.95 -6.06 8.90
C VAL A 32 -0.18 -6.52 10.13
N ILE A 33 -0.83 -7.24 11.05
CA ILE A 33 -0.19 -7.81 12.25
C ILE A 33 0.79 -8.91 11.85
N ASN A 34 0.38 -9.86 11.00
CA ASN A 34 1.20 -10.99 10.57
C ASN A 34 2.42 -10.56 9.75
N GLU A 35 2.29 -9.49 8.97
CA GLU A 35 3.40 -8.90 8.22
C GLU A 35 4.47 -8.27 9.14
N LYS A 36 4.12 -7.95 10.38
CA LYS A 36 5.01 -7.31 11.33
C LYS A 36 5.75 -8.37 12.15
N GLU A 37 7.09 -8.33 12.11
CA GLU A 37 7.91 -9.13 13.02
C GLU A 37 7.63 -8.76 14.49
N ASP A 38 7.77 -9.75 15.37
CA ASP A 38 7.55 -9.60 16.80
C ASP A 38 8.42 -8.49 17.41
N ILE A 39 7.93 -7.91 18.50
CA ILE A 39 8.64 -6.80 19.15
C ILE A 39 9.81 -7.36 19.95
N ILE A 40 11.01 -7.28 19.38
CA ILE A 40 12.25 -7.58 20.10
C ILE A 40 12.48 -6.48 21.14
N VAL A 41 12.30 -6.81 22.41
CA VAL A 41 12.56 -5.93 23.55
C VAL A 41 13.95 -6.22 24.09
N ASP A 42 14.74 -5.19 24.36
CA ASP A 42 16.12 -5.33 24.85
C ASP A 42 16.15 -5.64 26.36
N VAL A 43 15.44 -6.69 26.77
CA VAL A 43 15.26 -7.16 28.17
C VAL A 43 15.53 -8.67 28.19
N GLU A 44 16.45 -9.12 29.04
CA GLU A 44 16.77 -10.56 29.14
C GLU A 44 15.55 -11.38 29.55
N GLY A 45 15.24 -12.42 28.76
CA GLY A 45 14.16 -13.37 29.04
C GLY A 45 12.74 -12.84 28.83
N TYR A 46 12.58 -11.66 28.21
CA TYR A 46 11.25 -11.12 27.88
C TYR A 46 10.94 -11.35 26.40
N ASN A 47 9.88 -12.10 26.11
CA ASN A 47 9.36 -12.29 24.76
C ASN A 47 7.93 -11.74 24.66
N LEU A 48 7.64 -11.07 23.54
CA LEU A 48 6.34 -10.51 23.22
C LEU A 48 5.97 -10.79 21.77
N GLU A 49 5.07 -11.75 21.59
CA GLU A 49 4.58 -12.14 20.27
C GLU A 49 3.19 -11.59 20.02
N PHE A 50 2.90 -11.27 18.75
CA PHE A 50 1.57 -10.86 18.34
C PHE A 50 0.62 -12.04 18.17
N GLY A 51 -0.60 -11.89 18.69
CA GLY A 51 -1.70 -12.84 18.51
C GLY A 51 -2.73 -12.35 17.49
N LYS A 52 -3.99 -12.69 17.77
CA LYS A 52 -5.12 -12.32 16.91
C LYS A 52 -5.64 -10.92 17.24
N ILE A 53 -5.98 -10.17 16.20
CA ILE A 53 -6.70 -8.90 16.31
C ILE A 53 -8.19 -9.11 16.12
N ARG A 54 -9.02 -8.39 16.88
CA ARG A 54 -10.47 -8.30 16.65
C ARG A 54 -10.96 -6.90 16.94
N VAL A 55 -11.96 -6.46 16.19
CA VAL A 55 -12.68 -5.22 16.45
C VAL A 55 -13.99 -5.60 17.14
N ALA A 56 -14.24 -5.01 18.32
CA ALA A 56 -15.47 -5.29 19.06
C ALA A 56 -16.65 -4.47 18.52
N ASN A 57 -17.74 -4.43 19.27
CA ASN A 57 -18.90 -3.63 18.89
C ASN A 57 -18.67 -2.13 19.16
N PRO A 58 -19.36 -1.24 18.44
CA PRO A 58 -19.21 0.20 18.59
C PRO A 58 -19.61 0.67 19.98
N VAL A 59 -18.70 1.37 20.65
CA VAL A 59 -18.91 1.97 21.98
C VAL A 59 -18.24 3.34 22.03
N VAL A 60 -18.84 4.28 22.77
CA VAL A 60 -18.29 5.61 22.98
C VAL A 60 -17.95 5.79 24.46
N LYS A 61 -16.71 6.25 24.71
CA LYS A 61 -16.21 6.60 26.05
C LYS A 61 -16.42 8.08 26.27
N GLU A 62 -17.30 8.45 27.20
CA GLU A 62 -17.55 9.84 27.58
C GLU A 62 -16.72 10.25 28.80
N SER A 63 -16.36 11.53 28.89
CA SER A 63 -15.69 12.09 30.07
C SER A 63 -16.58 11.94 31.31
N GLY A 64 -16.16 11.08 32.24
CA GLY A 64 -16.92 10.77 33.46
C GLY A 64 -17.83 9.53 33.35
N GLY A 65 -17.88 8.87 32.18
CA GLY A 65 -18.59 7.61 31.98
C GLY A 65 -17.80 6.37 32.43
N SER A 66 -18.36 5.18 32.20
CA SER A 66 -17.69 3.91 32.49
C SER A 66 -16.41 3.75 31.65
N THR A 67 -15.42 3.03 32.19
CA THR A 67 -14.17 2.75 31.47
C THR A 67 -14.37 1.88 30.22
N GLU A 68 -15.46 1.11 30.19
CA GLU A 68 -15.82 0.21 29.08
C GLU A 68 -16.56 0.92 27.94
N GLY A 69 -17.04 2.15 28.15
CA GLY A 69 -17.85 2.89 27.19
C GLY A 69 -19.28 2.35 27.09
N GLU A 70 -20.15 3.10 26.42
CA GLU A 70 -21.55 2.70 26.19
C GLU A 70 -21.82 2.54 24.69
N PRO A 71 -22.65 1.55 24.28
CA PRO A 71 -23.09 1.45 22.91
C PRO A 71 -23.93 2.67 22.55
N ARG A 72 -23.58 3.33 21.44
CA ARG A 72 -24.23 4.55 20.95
C ARG A 72 -24.59 4.38 19.49
N THR A 73 -25.73 4.91 19.07
CA THR A 73 -26.13 4.90 17.67
C THR A 73 -25.38 5.97 16.87
N PRO A 74 -25.26 5.83 15.53
CA PRO A 74 -24.70 6.88 14.70
C PRO A 74 -25.45 8.21 14.82
N PHE A 75 -26.78 8.17 14.93
CA PHE A 75 -27.62 9.33 15.23
C PHE A 75 -27.18 10.10 16.49
N GLU A 76 -26.98 9.41 17.61
CA GLU A 76 -26.50 10.04 18.84
C GLU A 76 -25.09 10.62 18.68
N CYS A 77 -24.22 9.94 17.95
CA CYS A 77 -22.86 10.42 17.69
C CYS A 77 -22.86 11.73 16.88
N ARG A 78 -23.76 11.86 15.90
CA ARG A 78 -23.96 13.10 15.14
C ARG A 78 -24.42 14.25 16.02
N LEU A 79 -25.43 14.03 16.86
CA LEU A 79 -25.99 15.08 17.71
C LEU A 79 -25.03 15.58 18.79
N ARG A 80 -24.21 14.67 19.33
CA ARG A 80 -23.33 14.96 20.48
C ARG A 80 -21.89 15.30 20.10
N ASN A 81 -21.60 15.45 18.80
CA ASN A 81 -20.25 15.65 18.29
C ASN A 81 -19.25 14.54 18.70
N LEU A 82 -19.72 13.30 18.72
CA LEU A 82 -18.91 12.13 19.08
C LEU A 82 -18.42 11.40 17.82
N THR A 83 -17.39 10.58 17.97
CA THR A 83 -16.90 9.68 16.93
C THR A 83 -17.51 8.31 17.09
N TYR A 84 -18.16 7.80 16.05
CA TYR A 84 -18.73 6.46 16.02
C TYR A 84 -17.61 5.44 15.75
N SER A 85 -17.07 4.84 16.81
CA SER A 85 -15.94 3.93 16.75
C SER A 85 -16.13 2.68 17.62
N ALA A 86 -15.30 1.66 17.37
CA ALA A 86 -15.28 0.41 18.11
C ALA A 86 -13.86 0.12 18.63
N PRO A 87 -13.71 -0.47 19.83
CA PRO A 87 -12.41 -0.79 20.40
C PRO A 87 -11.77 -1.96 19.65
N ILE A 88 -10.46 -1.83 19.45
CA ILE A 88 -9.60 -2.81 18.80
C ILE A 88 -8.89 -3.58 19.90
N MET A 89 -9.14 -4.89 19.95
CA MET A 89 -8.51 -5.81 20.89
C MET A 89 -7.44 -6.60 20.17
N LEU A 90 -6.23 -6.63 20.73
CA LEU A 90 -5.11 -7.42 20.24
C LEU A 90 -4.66 -8.40 21.31
N GLY A 91 -4.61 -9.68 20.94
CA GLY A 91 -3.95 -10.70 21.75
C GLY A 91 -2.44 -10.57 21.65
N PHE A 92 -1.77 -10.72 22.79
CA PHE A 92 -0.32 -10.82 22.92
C PHE A 92 0.03 -12.13 23.63
N VAL A 93 1.20 -12.69 23.32
CA VAL A 93 1.82 -13.75 24.12
C VAL A 93 3.03 -13.13 24.82
N GLU A 94 2.88 -12.85 26.11
CA GLU A 94 3.92 -12.25 26.97
C GLU A 94 4.48 -13.36 27.86
N ASN A 95 5.73 -13.78 27.63
CA ASN A 95 6.39 -14.87 28.38
C ASN A 95 5.49 -16.13 28.52
N ASP A 96 5.01 -16.65 27.38
CA ASP A 96 4.09 -17.80 27.25
C ASP A 96 2.67 -17.58 27.83
N LYS A 97 2.34 -16.38 28.31
CA LYS A 97 1.00 -16.04 28.81
C LYS A 97 0.24 -15.23 27.79
N ARG A 98 -0.99 -15.67 27.47
CA ARG A 98 -1.89 -14.92 26.59
C ARG A 98 -2.55 -13.77 27.34
N VAL A 99 -2.39 -12.57 26.82
CA VAL A 99 -3.00 -11.34 27.35
C VAL A 99 -3.72 -10.64 26.22
N GLU A 100 -4.97 -10.23 26.43
CA GLU A 100 -5.71 -9.42 25.46
C GLU A 100 -5.72 -7.96 25.92
N VAL A 101 -5.34 -7.04 25.03
CA VAL A 101 -5.20 -5.62 25.34
C VAL A 101 -5.95 -4.77 24.31
N GLU A 102 -6.65 -3.75 24.78
CA GLU A 102 -7.23 -2.71 23.92
C GLU A 102 -6.11 -1.81 23.39
N ILE A 103 -5.88 -1.84 22.07
CA ILE A 103 -4.81 -1.07 21.42
C ILE A 103 -5.27 0.28 20.86
N GLY A 104 -6.58 0.53 20.85
CA GLY A 104 -7.17 1.77 20.33
C GLY A 104 -8.62 1.57 19.89
N HIS A 105 -9.15 2.55 19.18
CA HIS A 105 -10.48 2.55 18.61
C HIS A 105 -10.39 2.73 17.08
N LEU A 106 -11.25 2.04 16.34
CA LEU A 106 -11.40 2.15 14.90
C LEU A 106 -12.75 2.77 14.57
N PRO A 107 -12.81 3.86 13.80
CA PRO A 107 -14.07 4.39 13.29
C PRO A 107 -14.85 3.37 12.46
N VAL A 108 -16.15 3.30 12.72
CA VAL A 108 -17.04 2.28 12.15
C VAL A 108 -17.78 2.85 10.96
N MET A 109 -17.65 2.18 9.82
CA MET A 109 -18.39 2.55 8.61
C MET A 109 -19.87 2.20 8.78
N LEU A 110 -20.78 3.13 8.48
CA LEU A 110 -22.22 2.89 8.58
C LEU A 110 -22.66 1.79 7.61
N LYS A 111 -23.59 0.94 8.06
CA LYS A 111 -24.06 -0.28 7.38
C LYS A 111 -22.99 -1.36 7.12
N SER A 112 -21.79 -1.24 7.71
CA SER A 112 -20.80 -2.33 7.72
C SER A 112 -21.15 -3.45 8.70
N LYS A 113 -20.49 -4.61 8.60
CA LYS A 113 -20.82 -5.81 9.40
C LYS A 113 -20.87 -5.57 10.91
N ILE A 114 -19.99 -4.71 11.42
CA ILE A 114 -19.90 -4.38 12.86
C ILE A 114 -20.75 -3.17 13.28
N CYS A 115 -21.39 -2.50 12.33
CA CYS A 115 -22.27 -1.38 12.63
C CYS A 115 -23.55 -1.88 13.30
N LEU A 116 -24.02 -1.16 14.32
CA LEU A 116 -25.27 -1.48 15.03
C LEU A 116 -26.51 -1.43 14.12
N LEU A 117 -26.43 -0.71 12.99
CA LEU A 117 -27.50 -0.59 12.01
C LEU A 117 -27.55 -1.74 11.01
N ASN A 118 -26.52 -2.58 10.96
CA ASN A 118 -26.44 -3.66 9.98
C ASN A 118 -27.44 -4.78 10.30
N GLY A 119 -28.25 -5.16 9.31
CA GLY A 119 -29.26 -6.20 9.45
C GLY A 119 -30.54 -5.78 10.18
N LEU A 120 -30.70 -4.50 10.53
CA LEU A 120 -31.97 -3.96 10.99
C LEU A 120 -32.96 -3.82 9.83
N ASP A 121 -34.25 -4.03 10.13
CA ASP A 121 -35.35 -3.72 9.22
C ASP A 121 -35.65 -2.21 9.23
N ASP A 122 -36.49 -1.77 8.29
CA ASP A 122 -36.85 -0.35 8.13
C ASP A 122 -37.41 0.25 9.43
N MET A 123 -38.23 -0.52 10.15
CA MET A 123 -38.80 -0.10 11.44
C MET A 123 -37.72 0.02 12.52
N GLY A 124 -36.75 -0.89 12.55
CA GLY A 124 -35.58 -0.83 13.42
C GLY A 124 -34.71 0.40 13.13
N LEU A 125 -34.50 0.74 11.86
CA LEU A 125 -33.75 1.93 11.45
C LEU A 125 -34.45 3.22 11.91
N ILE A 126 -35.76 3.33 11.64
CA ILE A 126 -36.57 4.49 12.07
C ILE A 126 -36.53 4.65 13.59
N LYS A 127 -36.63 3.55 14.35
CA LYS A 127 -36.54 3.57 15.82
C LYS A 127 -35.19 4.10 16.32
N ASN A 128 -34.12 3.88 15.57
CA ASN A 128 -32.78 4.40 15.88
C ASN A 128 -32.52 5.80 15.30
N GLY A 129 -33.51 6.45 14.70
CA GLY A 129 -33.40 7.79 14.14
C GLY A 129 -32.72 7.85 12.77
N GLU A 130 -32.71 6.74 12.04
CA GLU A 130 -32.08 6.61 10.72
C GLU A 130 -33.13 6.46 9.62
N ASP A 131 -32.80 6.91 8.41
CA ASP A 131 -33.61 6.70 7.20
C ASP A 131 -33.25 5.34 6.56
N PRO A 132 -34.23 4.45 6.31
CA PRO A 132 -34.01 3.19 5.59
C PRO A 132 -33.27 3.34 4.26
N GLU A 133 -33.53 4.44 3.55
CA GLU A 133 -33.00 4.72 2.20
C GLU A 133 -31.54 5.19 2.20
N ASP A 134 -30.90 5.45 3.35
CA ASP A 134 -29.48 5.83 3.37
C ASP A 134 -28.60 4.60 3.09
N PRO A 135 -27.83 4.53 1.99
CA PRO A 135 -27.03 3.35 1.69
C PRO A 135 -25.78 3.18 2.56
N GLY A 136 -25.46 4.13 3.47
CA GLY A 136 -24.29 4.01 4.35
C GLY A 136 -22.96 4.20 3.63
N GLY A 137 -21.89 3.53 4.07
CA GLY A 137 -20.59 3.63 3.40
C GLY A 137 -19.79 4.91 3.70
N TYR A 138 -20.05 5.53 4.86
CA TYR A 138 -19.33 6.70 5.36
C TYR A 138 -19.11 6.56 6.88
N PHE A 139 -18.37 7.50 7.48
CA PHE A 139 -18.00 7.51 8.90
C PHE A 139 -18.57 8.74 9.61
N VAL A 140 -18.82 8.65 10.92
CA VAL A 140 -19.16 9.81 11.77
C VAL A 140 -17.97 10.09 12.68
N ILE A 141 -17.28 11.20 12.44
CA ILE A 141 -16.09 11.63 13.19
C ILE A 141 -16.37 13.00 13.81
N ASN A 142 -16.31 13.09 15.15
CA ASN A 142 -16.63 14.31 15.89
C ASN A 142 -17.98 14.94 15.44
N GLY A 143 -19.01 14.10 15.28
CA GLY A 143 -20.33 14.47 14.79
C GLY A 143 -20.45 14.77 13.30
N THR A 144 -19.35 14.92 12.56
CA THR A 144 -19.41 15.20 11.12
C THR A 144 -19.38 13.92 10.30
N GLU A 145 -20.24 13.84 9.29
CA GLU A 145 -20.24 12.75 8.31
C GLU A 145 -19.07 12.91 7.32
N ARG A 146 -18.25 11.87 7.21
CA ARG A 146 -17.03 11.85 6.41
C ARG A 146 -17.03 10.65 5.47
N THR A 147 -16.80 10.90 4.20
CA THR A 147 -16.65 9.85 3.18
C THR A 147 -15.20 9.78 2.72
N LEU A 148 -14.71 8.56 2.51
CA LEU A 148 -13.44 8.33 1.85
C LEU A 148 -13.68 8.26 0.34
N ILE A 149 -13.01 9.13 -0.42
CA ILE A 149 -13.04 9.05 -1.87
C ILE A 149 -12.14 7.90 -2.34
N ILE A 150 -12.44 7.36 -3.52
CA ILE A 150 -11.61 6.34 -4.14
C ILE A 150 -10.37 7.03 -4.70
N VAL A 151 -9.18 6.51 -4.39
CA VAL A 151 -7.93 7.06 -4.89
C VAL A 151 -7.45 6.25 -6.09
N GLU A 152 -7.28 6.90 -7.23
CA GLU A 152 -6.63 6.31 -8.41
C GLU A 152 -5.11 6.43 -8.26
N ASP A 153 -4.40 5.30 -8.31
CA ASP A 153 -2.93 5.22 -8.32
C ASP A 153 -2.46 4.36 -9.49
N LEU A 154 -1.20 4.51 -9.88
CA LEU A 154 -0.57 3.61 -10.84
C LEU A 154 -0.45 2.22 -10.20
N ALA A 155 -0.69 1.17 -10.99
CA ALA A 155 -0.59 -0.20 -10.53
C ALA A 155 0.81 -0.47 -9.95
N PRO A 156 0.92 -0.84 -8.65
CA PRO A 156 2.20 -1.18 -8.06
C PRO A 156 2.71 -2.50 -8.65
N ASN A 157 4.01 -2.76 -8.46
CA ASN A 157 4.66 -4.03 -8.81
C ASN A 157 4.54 -4.41 -10.30
N ARG A 158 4.30 -3.42 -11.17
CA ARG A 158 4.27 -3.58 -12.63
C ARG A 158 5.40 -2.77 -13.26
N ILE A 159 6.10 -3.39 -14.20
CA ILE A 159 7.12 -2.72 -15.01
C ILE A 159 6.41 -1.87 -16.06
N VAL A 160 6.69 -0.57 -16.06
CA VAL A 160 6.24 0.39 -17.07
C VAL A 160 7.46 0.89 -17.82
N THR A 161 7.43 0.76 -19.14
CA THR A 161 8.51 1.15 -20.04
C THR A 161 8.15 2.40 -20.83
N THR A 162 9.04 3.38 -20.85
CA THR A 162 8.85 4.65 -21.57
C THR A 162 10.15 5.17 -22.16
N LEU A 163 10.05 5.95 -23.22
CA LEU A 163 11.11 6.80 -23.73
C LEU A 163 11.05 8.14 -23.00
N GLU A 164 12.14 8.55 -22.36
CA GLU A 164 12.22 9.84 -21.66
C GLU A 164 13.22 10.75 -22.36
N GLU A 165 12.77 11.96 -22.73
CA GLU A 165 13.64 12.99 -23.28
C GLU A 165 14.52 13.60 -22.18
N VAL A 166 15.84 13.50 -22.33
CA VAL A 166 16.81 14.10 -21.42
C VAL A 166 17.81 14.91 -22.24
N GLY A 167 17.57 16.23 -22.32
CA GLY A 167 18.27 17.08 -23.27
C GLY A 167 17.84 16.72 -24.68
N ASP A 168 18.81 16.50 -25.57
CA ASP A 168 18.55 16.14 -26.98
C ASP A 168 18.54 14.63 -27.23
N LYS A 169 18.61 13.80 -26.18
CA LYS A 169 18.61 12.34 -26.29
C LYS A 169 17.34 11.73 -25.70
N GLU A 170 16.76 10.78 -26.42
CA GLU A 170 15.73 9.88 -25.89
C GLU A 170 16.39 8.73 -25.13
N ILE A 171 15.87 8.42 -23.95
CA ILE A 171 16.43 7.41 -23.06
C ILE A 171 15.36 6.36 -22.77
N ALA A 172 15.59 5.14 -23.25
CA ALA A 172 14.76 4.00 -22.93
C ALA A 172 14.85 3.68 -21.43
N THR A 173 13.70 3.66 -20.76
CA THR A 173 13.61 3.56 -19.31
C THR A 173 12.49 2.60 -18.89
N ALA A 174 12.77 1.69 -17.97
CA ALA A 174 11.80 0.86 -17.28
C ALA A 174 11.71 1.27 -15.81
N LYS A 175 10.50 1.57 -15.34
CA LYS A 175 10.21 1.96 -13.96
C LYS A 175 9.25 0.97 -13.31
N VAL A 176 9.50 0.67 -12.04
CA VAL A 176 8.56 -0.07 -11.19
C VAL A 176 8.42 0.64 -9.85
N PHE A 177 7.19 0.85 -9.42
CA PHE A 177 6.89 1.20 -8.03
C PHE A 177 6.65 -0.08 -7.26
N SER A 178 7.71 -0.59 -6.66
CA SER A 178 7.69 -1.78 -5.82
C SER A 178 7.09 -1.45 -4.46
N VAL A 179 5.98 -2.08 -4.11
CA VAL A 179 5.27 -1.90 -2.84
C VAL A 179 5.22 -3.22 -2.08
N ARG A 180 5.66 -3.19 -0.83
CA ARG A 180 5.52 -4.29 0.14
C ARG A 180 5.34 -3.71 1.54
N GLN A 181 4.42 -4.26 2.32
CA GLN A 181 4.17 -3.84 3.72
C GLN A 181 4.05 -2.31 3.87
N GLY A 182 3.37 -1.64 2.93
CA GLY A 182 3.19 -0.17 2.92
C GLY A 182 4.44 0.65 2.55
N PHE A 183 5.62 0.05 2.41
CA PHE A 183 6.80 0.73 1.89
C PHE A 183 6.78 0.74 0.37
N ARG A 184 6.96 1.92 -0.25
CA ARG A 184 7.00 2.12 -1.70
C ARG A 184 8.40 2.53 -2.12
N SER A 185 9.04 1.69 -2.93
CA SER A 185 10.34 1.95 -3.55
C SER A 185 10.21 2.12 -5.05
N ARG A 186 10.83 3.15 -5.63
CA ARG A 186 10.89 3.35 -7.07
C ARG A 186 12.21 2.80 -7.59
N VAL A 187 12.16 1.73 -8.37
CA VAL A 187 13.33 1.17 -9.04
C VAL A 187 13.25 1.49 -10.52
N THR A 188 14.34 2.01 -11.07
CA THR A 188 14.45 2.39 -12.48
C THR A 188 15.63 1.64 -13.10
N VAL A 189 15.42 1.08 -14.30
CA VAL A 189 16.47 0.61 -15.20
C VAL A 189 16.44 1.49 -16.44
N GLU A 190 17.57 2.02 -16.86
CA GLU A 190 17.67 2.89 -18.05
C GLU A 190 18.92 2.55 -18.86
N LYS A 191 18.83 2.72 -20.18
CA LYS A 191 19.98 2.59 -21.09
C LYS A 191 20.54 3.96 -21.43
N ARG A 192 21.82 4.17 -21.16
CA ARG A 192 22.54 5.40 -21.50
C ARG A 192 23.92 5.06 -22.04
N GLU A 193 24.29 5.68 -23.15
CA GLU A 193 25.67 5.64 -23.62
C GLU A 193 26.54 6.52 -22.73
N THR A 194 27.56 5.91 -22.12
CA THR A 194 28.54 6.62 -21.31
C THR A 194 29.94 6.50 -21.92
N MET A 195 30.82 7.44 -21.60
CA MET A 195 32.22 7.40 -22.06
C MET A 195 33.00 6.19 -21.51
N SER A 196 32.51 5.55 -20.44
CA SER A 196 33.10 4.34 -19.86
C SER A 196 32.75 3.07 -20.62
N GLY A 197 31.81 3.11 -21.59
CA GLY A 197 31.33 1.92 -22.31
C GLY A 197 30.17 1.19 -21.64
N GLU A 198 29.80 1.57 -20.40
CA GLU A 198 28.63 1.04 -19.72
C GLU A 198 27.34 1.59 -20.34
N THR A 199 26.36 0.72 -20.57
CA THR A 199 25.11 1.07 -21.24
C THR A 199 23.91 0.97 -20.30
N LEU A 200 23.82 -0.05 -19.44
CA LEU A 200 22.64 -0.28 -18.59
C LEU A 200 22.87 0.12 -17.13
N PHE A 201 21.97 0.93 -16.58
CA PHE A 201 22.06 1.46 -15.22
C PHE A 201 20.78 1.24 -14.42
N VAL A 202 20.95 1.05 -13.11
CA VAL A 202 19.88 0.92 -12.12
C VAL A 202 19.94 2.07 -11.13
N SER A 203 18.78 2.60 -10.77
CA SER A 203 18.64 3.61 -9.70
C SER A 203 17.47 3.26 -8.80
N PHE A 204 17.69 3.36 -7.48
CA PHE A 204 16.69 3.09 -6.45
C PHE A 204 17.07 3.83 -5.15
N PRO A 205 16.13 4.05 -4.21
CA PRO A 205 16.42 4.77 -2.98
C PRO A 205 17.43 4.01 -2.10
N GLY A 206 18.24 4.76 -1.35
CA GLY A 206 19.27 4.19 -0.47
C GLY A 206 20.69 4.24 -1.03
N ILE A 207 20.84 4.40 -2.36
CA ILE A 207 22.14 4.65 -2.99
C ILE A 207 22.03 5.89 -3.90
N PRO A 208 22.93 6.89 -3.75
CA PRO A 208 22.89 8.06 -4.61
C PRO A 208 23.33 7.72 -6.04
N GLY A 209 22.60 8.24 -7.01
CA GLY A 209 22.95 8.15 -8.42
C GLY A 209 22.50 6.84 -9.10
N ARG A 210 23.31 6.43 -10.07
CA ARG A 210 23.07 5.30 -10.97
C ARG A 210 24.23 4.33 -10.85
N ILE A 211 23.93 3.05 -10.85
CA ILE A 211 24.93 1.98 -10.76
C ILE A 211 24.73 1.04 -11.94
N SER A 212 25.82 0.56 -12.53
CA SER A 212 25.77 -0.45 -13.59
C SER A 212 24.94 -1.67 -13.15
N LEU A 213 24.04 -2.11 -14.03
CA LEU A 213 23.15 -3.24 -13.78
C LEU A 213 23.90 -4.50 -13.35
N THR A 214 25.01 -4.78 -14.03
CA THR A 214 25.84 -5.97 -13.78
C THR A 214 26.53 -5.91 -12.42
N ILE A 215 26.87 -4.72 -11.91
CA ILE A 215 27.38 -4.56 -10.53
C ILE A 215 26.29 -4.90 -9.50
N ILE A 216 25.05 -4.45 -9.72
CA ILE A 216 23.93 -4.79 -8.83
C ILE A 216 23.66 -6.30 -8.85
N MET A 217 23.63 -6.92 -10.03
CA MET A 217 23.40 -8.36 -10.15
C MET A 217 24.52 -9.18 -9.49
N LYS A 218 25.79 -8.77 -9.64
CA LYS A 218 26.91 -9.40 -8.91
C LYS A 218 26.78 -9.25 -7.40
N ALA A 219 26.40 -8.07 -6.92
CA ALA A 219 26.19 -7.85 -5.49
C ALA A 219 24.99 -8.63 -4.91
N LEU A 220 24.06 -9.07 -5.75
CA LEU A 220 22.99 -10.01 -5.37
C LEU A 220 23.47 -11.46 -5.26
N GLY A 221 24.73 -11.75 -5.62
CA GLY A 221 25.37 -13.06 -5.50
C GLY A 221 25.57 -13.81 -6.82
N LEU A 222 25.31 -13.18 -7.97
CA LEU A 222 25.45 -13.84 -9.28
C LEU A 222 26.86 -13.70 -9.84
N THR A 223 27.35 -14.75 -10.49
CA THR A 223 28.59 -14.68 -11.28
C THR A 223 28.36 -14.01 -12.63
N SER A 224 29.44 -13.62 -13.33
CA SER A 224 29.33 -13.07 -14.69
C SER A 224 28.63 -14.02 -15.65
N ASP A 225 28.89 -15.33 -15.53
CA ASP A 225 28.28 -16.36 -16.37
C ASP A 225 26.79 -16.52 -16.07
N ASP A 226 26.40 -16.51 -14.79
CA ASP A 226 24.99 -16.55 -14.38
C ASP A 226 24.22 -15.36 -14.96
N ILE A 227 24.82 -14.16 -14.90
CA ILE A 227 24.23 -12.95 -15.47
C ILE A 227 24.06 -13.11 -16.97
N LEU A 228 25.11 -13.52 -17.70
CA LEU A 228 25.04 -13.70 -19.15
C LEU A 228 23.98 -14.71 -19.58
N ASN A 229 23.82 -15.80 -18.83
CA ASN A 229 22.83 -16.83 -19.12
C ASN A 229 21.37 -16.36 -18.91
N MET A 230 21.15 -15.24 -18.22
CA MET A 230 19.83 -14.62 -18.12
C MET A 230 19.41 -13.84 -19.37
N PHE A 231 20.34 -13.54 -20.28
CA PHE A 231 20.10 -12.68 -21.45
C PHE A 231 20.39 -13.40 -22.77
N GLU A 232 19.63 -13.00 -23.79
CA GLU A 232 19.68 -13.55 -25.15
C GLU A 232 19.87 -12.42 -26.17
N ASP A 233 20.41 -12.75 -27.34
CA ASP A 233 20.55 -11.86 -28.49
C ASP A 233 21.16 -10.48 -28.17
N GLU A 234 20.51 -9.40 -28.62
CA GLU A 234 20.94 -8.01 -28.44
C GLU A 234 21.07 -7.63 -26.95
N SER A 235 20.21 -8.17 -26.08
CA SER A 235 20.30 -7.90 -24.64
C SER A 235 21.55 -8.52 -24.03
N ARG A 236 22.04 -9.64 -24.58
CA ARG A 236 23.30 -10.26 -24.15
C ARG A 236 24.51 -9.40 -24.53
N MET A 237 24.49 -8.76 -25.70
CA MET A 237 25.56 -7.87 -26.16
C MET A 237 25.71 -6.64 -25.24
N GLU A 238 24.61 -6.00 -24.86
CA GLU A 238 24.61 -4.87 -23.93
C GLU A 238 25.19 -5.26 -22.56
N ILE A 239 24.87 -6.46 -22.10
CA ILE A 239 25.38 -6.99 -20.82
C ILE A 239 26.87 -7.31 -20.91
N LEU A 240 27.36 -7.81 -22.04
CA LEU A 240 28.80 -8.02 -22.27
C LEU A 240 29.57 -6.69 -22.18
N LEU A 241 29.07 -5.62 -22.82
CA LEU A 241 29.67 -4.28 -22.73
C LEU A 241 29.76 -3.80 -21.28
N ASN A 242 28.66 -3.95 -20.52
CA ASN A 242 28.63 -3.65 -19.09
C ASN A 242 29.58 -4.53 -18.26
N LEU A 243 29.77 -5.81 -18.61
CA LEU A 243 30.68 -6.71 -17.90
C LEU A 243 32.15 -6.38 -18.18
N GLU A 244 32.52 -6.07 -19.43
CA GLU A 244 33.88 -5.67 -19.81
C GLU A 244 34.28 -4.31 -19.24
N SER A 245 33.32 -3.38 -19.14
CA SER A 245 33.56 -2.05 -18.57
C SER A 245 33.62 -2.05 -17.04
N ASN A 246 33.14 -3.10 -16.40
CA ASN A 246 33.08 -3.20 -14.94
C ASN A 246 34.45 -3.47 -14.33
N LYS A 247 34.80 -2.68 -13.31
CA LYS A 247 36.03 -2.86 -12.52
C LYS A 247 35.93 -3.89 -11.40
N TYR A 248 34.73 -4.42 -11.15
CA TYR A 248 34.45 -5.35 -10.05
C TYR A 248 34.08 -6.71 -10.64
N GLU A 249 35.00 -7.66 -10.55
CA GLU A 249 34.86 -8.96 -11.20
C GLU A 249 34.06 -9.92 -10.34
N THR A 250 34.28 -9.92 -9.02
CA THR A 250 33.67 -10.87 -8.09
C THR A 250 32.41 -10.31 -7.39
N PRO A 251 31.50 -11.19 -6.94
CA PRO A 251 30.34 -10.79 -6.12
C PRO A 251 30.73 -10.00 -4.86
N GLU A 252 31.82 -10.40 -4.20
CA GLU A 252 32.30 -9.77 -2.96
C GLU A 252 32.80 -8.34 -3.21
N GLU A 253 33.51 -8.12 -4.33
CA GLU A 253 33.97 -6.79 -4.73
C GLU A 253 32.81 -5.86 -5.07
N ALA A 254 31.82 -6.36 -5.81
CA ALA A 254 30.62 -5.62 -6.15
C ALA A 254 29.81 -5.25 -4.90
N PHE A 255 29.65 -6.19 -3.96
CA PHE A 255 28.98 -5.94 -2.67
C PHE A 255 29.74 -4.89 -1.85
N ALA A 256 31.07 -4.98 -1.77
CA ALA A 256 31.90 -4.01 -1.07
C ALA A 256 31.80 -2.62 -1.71
N TYR A 257 31.68 -2.53 -3.03
CA TYR A 257 31.42 -1.27 -3.73
C TYR A 257 30.06 -0.68 -3.36
N LEU A 258 28.99 -1.48 -3.33
CA LEU A 258 27.68 -1.01 -2.88
C LEU A 258 27.71 -0.53 -1.43
N GLY A 259 28.43 -1.21 -0.54
CA GLY A 259 28.63 -0.76 0.84
C GLY A 259 29.31 0.62 0.94
N ARG A 260 30.33 0.88 0.12
CA ARG A 260 30.98 2.20 0.07
C ARG A 260 30.02 3.30 -0.40
N GLN A 261 29.13 2.99 -1.33
CA GLN A 261 28.16 3.96 -1.86
C GLN A 261 26.99 4.21 -0.90
N ALA A 262 26.42 3.13 -0.33
CA ALA A 262 25.29 3.20 0.59
C ALA A 262 25.66 3.77 1.97
N GLY A 263 26.88 3.47 2.43
CA GLY A 263 27.40 3.83 3.75
C GLY A 263 28.57 4.82 3.69
N LYS A 264 28.56 5.78 2.77
CA LYS A 264 29.65 6.75 2.59
C LYS A 264 29.97 7.45 3.91
N GLY A 265 31.21 7.30 4.40
CA GLY A 265 31.69 7.90 5.65
C GLY A 265 31.55 7.00 6.90
N HIS A 266 30.88 5.85 6.81
CA HIS A 266 30.83 4.87 7.90
C HIS A 266 32.04 3.90 7.87
N ALA A 267 32.33 3.23 8.99
CA ALA A 267 33.34 2.17 9.01
C ALA A 267 32.91 0.96 8.16
N LYS A 268 33.88 0.16 7.69
CA LYS A 268 33.64 -0.97 6.76
C LYS A 268 32.55 -1.95 7.22
N ILE A 269 32.49 -2.25 8.52
CA ILE A 269 31.48 -3.15 9.10
C ILE A 269 30.07 -2.58 8.90
N TYR A 270 29.88 -1.31 9.25
CA TYR A 270 28.60 -0.63 9.05
C TYR A 270 28.23 -0.43 7.58
N GLN A 271 29.23 -0.27 6.69
CA GLN A 271 29.00 -0.23 5.24
C GLN A 271 28.39 -1.53 4.70
N ALA A 272 28.89 -2.68 5.16
CA ALA A 272 28.36 -3.99 4.76
C ALA A 272 26.92 -4.19 5.24
N THR A 273 26.65 -3.94 6.53
CA THR A 273 25.29 -4.00 7.09
C THR A 273 24.34 -3.05 6.37
N ARG A 274 24.82 -1.86 6.01
CA ARG A 274 23.99 -0.88 5.27
C ARG A 274 23.70 -1.34 3.84
N ALA A 275 24.67 -1.92 3.14
CA ALA A 275 24.46 -2.48 1.80
C ALA A 275 23.38 -3.56 1.82
N GLU A 276 23.45 -4.47 2.79
CA GLU A 276 22.48 -5.53 2.98
C GLU A 276 21.07 -4.97 3.24
N GLN A 277 20.94 -4.02 4.18
CA GLN A 277 19.66 -3.34 4.43
C GLN A 277 19.11 -2.66 3.18
N VAL A 278 19.97 -2.03 2.38
CA VAL A 278 19.58 -1.32 1.17
C VAL A 278 19.09 -2.28 0.09
N MET A 279 19.82 -3.38 -0.16
CA MET A 279 19.40 -4.40 -1.12
C MET A 279 18.14 -5.15 -0.67
N ASN A 280 18.04 -5.49 0.61
CA ASN A 280 16.92 -6.26 1.12
C ASN A 280 15.64 -5.42 1.18
N ASN A 281 15.72 -4.17 1.65
CA ASN A 281 14.53 -3.35 1.93
C ASN A 281 14.16 -2.34 0.84
N TYR A 282 15.11 -1.90 0.01
CA TYR A 282 14.87 -0.85 -0.98
C TYR A 282 14.88 -1.36 -2.42
N LEU A 283 15.70 -2.36 -2.75
CA LEU A 283 15.68 -2.96 -4.09
C LEU A 283 14.54 -3.98 -4.19
N LEU A 284 13.52 -3.64 -4.99
CA LEU A 284 12.37 -4.49 -5.33
C LEU A 284 11.78 -5.24 -4.11
N PRO A 285 11.39 -4.55 -3.02
CA PRO A 285 10.90 -5.21 -1.81
C PRO A 285 9.70 -6.13 -2.06
N HIS A 286 8.88 -5.91 -3.08
CA HIS A 286 7.75 -6.80 -3.43
C HIS A 286 8.19 -8.22 -3.82
N SER A 287 9.42 -8.41 -4.28
CA SER A 287 9.97 -9.73 -4.61
C SER A 287 10.55 -10.44 -3.39
N GLY A 288 10.60 -9.80 -2.22
CA GLY A 288 11.17 -10.37 -1.01
C GLY A 288 12.17 -9.46 -0.30
N ASN A 289 12.52 -9.82 0.93
CA ASN A 289 13.45 -9.08 1.80
C ASN A 289 14.51 -10.00 2.41
N SER A 290 14.46 -11.31 2.13
CA SER A 290 15.44 -12.27 2.61
C SER A 290 16.59 -12.44 1.61
N GLU A 291 17.66 -13.10 2.04
CA GLU A 291 18.79 -13.44 1.17
C GLU A 291 18.40 -14.42 0.06
N ASN A 292 17.50 -15.38 0.35
CA ASN A 292 16.99 -16.34 -0.63
C ASN A 292 16.22 -15.65 -1.77
N ASP A 293 15.62 -14.49 -1.50
CA ASP A 293 14.85 -13.72 -2.49
C ASP A 293 15.74 -12.92 -3.47
N ARG A 294 17.05 -12.82 -3.23
CA ARG A 294 17.97 -12.03 -4.06
C ARG A 294 18.01 -12.51 -5.50
N ILE A 295 17.92 -13.82 -5.73
CA ILE A 295 17.86 -14.41 -7.07
C ILE A 295 16.61 -13.95 -7.81
N LEU A 296 15.45 -13.90 -7.12
CA LEU A 296 14.21 -13.42 -7.73
C LEU A 296 14.30 -11.94 -8.12
N LYS A 297 14.94 -11.12 -7.29
CA LYS A 297 15.23 -9.71 -7.61
C LYS A 297 16.12 -9.57 -8.84
N ALA A 298 17.15 -10.42 -8.96
CA ALA A 298 18.03 -10.43 -10.13
C ALA A 298 17.28 -10.81 -11.40
N LYS A 299 16.43 -11.86 -11.36
CA LYS A 299 15.55 -12.25 -12.48
C LYS A 299 14.60 -11.11 -12.86
N TYR A 300 14.00 -10.42 -11.89
CA TYR A 300 13.11 -9.28 -12.16
C TYR A 300 13.85 -8.10 -12.81
N LEU A 301 15.05 -7.76 -12.34
CA LEU A 301 15.91 -6.75 -12.97
C LEU A 301 16.31 -7.15 -14.38
N ALA A 302 16.59 -8.43 -14.63
CA ALA A 302 16.89 -8.93 -15.96
C ALA A 302 15.70 -8.74 -16.92
N VAL A 303 14.47 -9.02 -16.46
CA VAL A 303 13.26 -8.71 -17.24
C VAL A 303 13.13 -7.21 -17.51
N MET A 304 13.33 -6.35 -16.50
CA MET A 304 13.31 -4.89 -16.70
C MET A 304 14.34 -4.45 -17.75
N ALA A 305 15.56 -4.98 -17.70
CA ALA A 305 16.64 -4.65 -18.63
C ALA A 305 16.36 -5.13 -20.05
N LYS A 306 15.88 -6.37 -20.23
CA LYS A 306 15.40 -6.86 -21.54
C LYS A 306 14.36 -5.92 -22.12
N LYS A 307 13.41 -5.48 -21.29
CA LYS A 307 12.36 -4.57 -21.74
C LYS A 307 12.88 -3.20 -22.20
N VAL A 308 13.93 -2.69 -21.56
CA VAL A 308 14.62 -1.45 -21.95
C VAL A 308 15.34 -1.62 -23.29
N VAL A 309 16.07 -2.72 -23.48
CA VAL A 309 16.79 -3.00 -24.73
C VAL A 309 15.82 -3.15 -25.90
N GLU A 310 14.70 -3.87 -25.71
CA GLU A 310 13.65 -3.98 -26.72
C GLU A 310 13.06 -2.62 -27.12
N MET A 311 12.91 -1.71 -26.16
CA MET A 311 12.39 -0.36 -26.40
C MET A 311 13.39 0.51 -27.18
N ASP A 312 14.67 0.46 -26.79
CA ASP A 312 15.75 1.16 -27.49
C ASP A 312 15.89 0.70 -28.95
N ASN A 313 15.76 -0.61 -29.18
CA ASN A 313 15.81 -1.22 -30.51
C ASN A 313 14.49 -1.12 -31.28
N LYS A 314 13.50 -0.36 -30.78
CA LYS A 314 12.19 -0.13 -31.40
C LYS A 314 11.38 -1.41 -31.67
N LYS A 315 11.64 -2.47 -30.89
CA LYS A 315 10.87 -3.74 -30.89
C LYS A 315 9.68 -3.70 -29.92
N ARG A 316 9.62 -2.70 -29.05
CA ARG A 316 8.50 -2.43 -28.14
C ARG A 316 8.07 -0.95 -28.23
N GLU A 317 6.77 -0.72 -28.15
CA GLU A 317 6.16 0.61 -27.96
C GLU A 317 6.13 1.03 -26.48
N ALA A 318 6.09 2.35 -26.22
CA ALA A 318 5.97 2.87 -24.87
C ALA A 318 4.68 2.39 -24.18
N ASP A 319 4.79 1.95 -22.93
CA ASP A 319 3.63 1.59 -22.13
C ASP A 319 2.82 2.84 -21.79
N ASP A 320 1.55 2.83 -22.17
CA ASP A 320 0.59 3.87 -21.79
C ASP A 320 0.26 3.78 -20.29
N LYS A 321 0.72 4.79 -19.53
CA LYS A 321 0.50 4.91 -18.07
C LYS A 321 -0.97 5.17 -17.74
N ASP A 322 -1.73 5.75 -18.66
CA ASP A 322 -3.11 6.16 -18.46
C ASP A 322 -4.14 5.07 -18.79
N HIS A 323 -3.70 4.03 -19.51
CA HIS A 323 -4.46 2.80 -19.72
C HIS A 323 -4.90 2.17 -18.39
N TYR A 324 -6.19 1.89 -18.22
CA TYR A 324 -6.75 1.41 -16.93
C TYR A 324 -6.22 0.04 -16.47
N SER A 325 -5.62 -0.77 -17.35
CA SER A 325 -4.89 -1.98 -16.93
C SER A 325 -3.71 -1.67 -16.01
N ASN A 326 -3.12 -0.48 -16.19
CA ASN A 326 -1.97 0.03 -15.47
C ASN A 326 -2.37 0.93 -14.30
N LYS A 327 -3.67 1.12 -14.05
CA LYS A 327 -4.20 1.85 -12.88
C LYS A 327 -4.84 0.91 -11.87
N ARG A 328 -4.85 1.31 -10.61
CA ARG A 328 -5.56 0.64 -9.52
C ARG A 328 -6.35 1.66 -8.71
N LEU A 329 -7.54 1.25 -8.31
CA LEU A 329 -8.42 2.03 -7.46
C LEU A 329 -8.24 1.57 -6.02
N ARG A 330 -7.91 2.50 -5.13
CA ARG A 330 -7.80 2.24 -3.70
C ARG A 330 -9.07 2.72 -3.02
N THR A 331 -9.76 1.77 -2.42
CA THR A 331 -11.05 1.93 -1.75
C THR A 331 -10.85 2.23 -0.26
N ALA A 332 -11.94 2.47 0.48
CA ALA A 332 -11.89 2.82 1.90
C ALA A 332 -11.09 1.82 2.75
N GLY A 333 -11.27 0.52 2.54
CA GLY A 333 -10.52 -0.54 3.23
C GLY A 333 -9.02 -0.48 2.94
N ASP A 334 -8.63 -0.37 1.67
CA ASP A 334 -7.21 -0.30 1.26
C ASP A 334 -6.48 0.92 1.85
N LEU A 335 -7.19 2.04 1.92
CA LEU A 335 -6.66 3.28 2.48
C LEU A 335 -6.50 3.16 4.00
N LEU A 336 -7.54 2.67 4.68
CA LEU A 336 -7.53 2.46 6.13
C LEU A 336 -6.51 1.40 6.55
N GLN A 337 -6.30 0.35 5.75
CA GLN A 337 -5.25 -0.65 6.01
C GLN A 337 -3.86 0.00 5.99
N GLU A 338 -3.57 0.87 5.02
CA GLU A 338 -2.31 1.62 4.97
C GLU A 338 -2.15 2.55 6.18
N LEU A 339 -3.21 3.27 6.55
CA LEU A 339 -3.20 4.18 7.70
C LEU A 339 -3.00 3.42 9.02
N PHE A 340 -3.70 2.30 9.19
CA PHE A 340 -3.55 1.41 10.32
C PHE A 340 -2.11 0.88 10.40
N ARG A 341 -1.53 0.44 9.28
CA ARG A 341 -0.14 -0.05 9.23
C ARG A 341 0.87 0.98 9.71
N VAL A 342 0.76 2.23 9.27
CA VAL A 342 1.68 3.29 9.72
C VAL A 342 1.48 3.60 11.20
N SER A 343 0.22 3.69 11.65
CA SER A 343 -0.11 4.00 13.04
C SER A 343 0.28 2.86 14.00
N PHE A 344 0.04 1.61 13.59
CA PHE A 344 0.42 0.41 14.33
C PHE A 344 1.94 0.27 14.44
N ASN A 345 2.70 0.56 13.37
CA ASN A 345 4.16 0.60 13.44
C ASN A 345 4.68 1.66 14.42
N THR A 346 4.00 2.79 14.58
CA THR A 346 4.34 3.74 15.65
C THR A 346 3.99 3.16 17.01
N LEU A 347 2.81 2.59 17.18
CA LEU A 347 2.39 1.97 18.44
C LEU A 347 3.38 0.87 18.88
N CYS A 348 3.87 0.03 17.98
CA CYS A 348 4.87 -1.00 18.28
C CYS A 348 6.18 -0.40 18.81
N ARG A 349 6.66 0.70 18.22
CA ARG A 349 7.86 1.40 18.69
C ARG A 349 7.63 2.00 20.08
N ASP A 350 6.44 2.54 20.32
CA ASP A 350 6.08 3.10 21.61
C ASP A 350 5.96 2.01 22.70
N ILE A 351 5.38 0.85 22.37
CA ILE A 351 5.32 -0.33 23.25
C ILE A 351 6.74 -0.78 23.60
N LYS A 352 7.62 -0.97 22.61
CA LYS A 352 9.03 -1.33 22.84
C LYS A 352 9.68 -0.35 23.83
N TYR A 353 9.59 0.95 23.55
CA TYR A 353 10.16 1.99 24.38
C TYR A 353 9.56 2.02 25.80
N GLN A 354 8.25 1.81 25.97
CA GLN A 354 7.64 1.75 27.30
C GLN A 354 8.12 0.54 28.10
N LEU A 355 8.25 -0.63 27.48
CA LEU A 355 8.71 -1.86 28.16
C LEU A 355 10.16 -1.73 28.62
N GLU A 356 11.06 -1.26 27.75
CA GLU A 356 12.46 -0.99 28.11
C GLU A 356 12.57 0.03 29.25
N LYS A 357 11.72 1.06 29.24
CA LYS A 357 11.65 2.07 30.30
C LYS A 357 11.11 1.51 31.62
N GLN A 358 10.17 0.57 31.59
CA GLN A 358 9.69 -0.13 32.79
C GLN A 358 10.81 -0.97 33.39
N HIS A 359 11.54 -1.72 32.56
CA HIS A 359 12.68 -2.50 33.00
C HIS A 359 13.79 -1.62 33.61
N ALA A 360 14.17 -0.53 32.93
CA ALA A 360 15.19 0.40 33.42
C ALA A 360 14.84 1.00 34.80
N ARG A 361 13.54 1.08 35.13
CA ARG A 361 13.01 1.54 36.42
C ARG A 361 12.81 0.42 37.45
N ARG A 362 13.28 -0.81 37.16
CA ARG A 362 13.10 -2.01 37.98
C ARG A 362 11.63 -2.34 38.30
N ARG A 363 10.74 -2.03 37.37
CA ARG A 363 9.34 -2.47 37.42
C ARG A 363 9.18 -3.75 36.61
N GLU A 364 8.22 -4.59 36.98
CA GLU A 364 7.82 -5.71 36.14
C GLU A 364 7.28 -5.19 34.81
N CYS A 365 7.77 -5.76 33.71
CA CYS A 365 7.28 -5.45 32.38
C CYS A 365 5.84 -5.95 32.24
N ASN A 366 4.96 -5.09 31.76
CA ASN A 366 3.57 -5.43 31.56
C ASN A 366 3.05 -4.75 30.30
N VAL A 367 2.72 -5.57 29.28
CA VAL A 367 2.22 -5.08 27.99
C VAL A 367 0.96 -4.24 28.12
N LYS A 368 0.03 -4.59 29.02
CA LYS A 368 -1.24 -3.85 29.22
C LYS A 368 -1.00 -2.43 29.72
N ILE A 369 0.06 -2.20 30.50
CA ILE A 369 0.45 -0.87 30.98
C ILE A 369 1.29 -0.13 29.91
N ALA A 370 2.05 -0.86 29.10
CA ALA A 370 2.90 -0.29 28.05
C ALA A 370 2.09 0.25 26.87
N VAL A 371 0.97 -0.40 26.52
CA VAL A 371 0.09 0.02 25.43
C VAL A 371 -0.66 1.31 25.78
N ARG A 372 -0.52 2.31 24.92
CA ARG A 372 -1.26 3.58 25.00
C ARG A 372 -2.32 3.61 23.90
N SER A 373 -3.55 3.22 24.24
CA SER A 373 -4.64 3.05 23.27
C SER A 373 -4.98 4.33 22.49
N ASN A 374 -4.84 5.51 23.10
CA ASN A 374 -5.14 6.78 22.45
C ASN A 374 -4.25 7.08 21.24
N THR A 375 -2.99 6.63 21.22
CA THR A 375 -2.04 6.97 20.16
C THR A 375 -2.48 6.46 18.78
N LEU A 376 -3.10 5.28 18.75
CA LEU A 376 -3.64 4.70 17.52
C LEU A 376 -4.92 5.42 17.09
N SER A 377 -5.86 5.60 18.02
CA SER A 377 -7.16 6.24 17.78
C SER A 377 -7.01 7.67 17.27
N GLU A 378 -6.20 8.49 17.97
CA GLU A 378 -6.00 9.91 17.63
C GLU A 378 -5.44 10.08 16.22
N ARG A 379 -4.53 9.21 15.78
CA ARG A 379 -3.98 9.27 14.43
C ARG A 379 -5.01 8.91 13.36
N ILE A 380 -5.82 7.88 13.61
CA ILE A 380 -6.85 7.45 12.66
C ILE A 380 -7.94 8.52 12.56
N ASP A 381 -8.41 9.02 13.70
CA ASP A 381 -9.44 10.06 13.78
C ASP A 381 -8.95 11.37 13.17
N TYR A 382 -7.70 11.79 13.44
CA TYR A 382 -7.11 12.98 12.84
C TYR A 382 -7.03 12.88 11.32
N ALA A 383 -6.58 11.74 10.78
CA ALA A 383 -6.49 11.54 9.34
C ALA A 383 -7.87 11.57 8.66
N LEU A 384 -8.88 10.96 9.28
CA LEU A 384 -10.26 10.98 8.79
C LEU A 384 -10.92 12.36 8.94
N ALA A 385 -10.62 13.10 10.01
CA ALA A 385 -11.18 14.43 10.26
C ALA A 385 -10.54 15.52 9.39
N THR A 386 -9.26 15.40 9.04
CA THR A 386 -8.57 16.42 8.24
C THR A 386 -8.45 16.06 6.75
N GLY A 387 -8.57 14.78 6.41
CA GLY A 387 -8.30 14.28 5.06
C GLY A 387 -6.82 14.23 4.69
N ASN A 388 -5.91 14.50 5.63
CA ASN A 388 -4.48 14.30 5.47
C ASN A 388 -4.12 12.84 5.74
N TRP A 389 -3.53 12.18 4.76
CA TRP A 389 -3.25 10.75 4.80
C TRP A 389 -1.75 10.46 4.83
N THR A 390 -1.41 9.19 5.02
CA THR A 390 -0.03 8.70 4.96
C THR A 390 0.61 8.98 3.59
N GLY A 391 1.92 9.24 3.60
CA GLY A 391 2.68 9.49 2.37
C GLY A 391 2.45 10.87 1.74
N GLY A 392 1.96 11.85 2.49
CA GLY A 392 1.78 13.24 2.01
C GLY A 392 0.56 13.45 1.11
N LYS A 393 -0.32 12.44 1.02
CA LYS A 393 -1.60 12.52 0.31
C LYS A 393 -2.57 13.41 1.10
N SER A 394 -3.33 14.26 0.41
CA SER A 394 -4.33 15.13 1.04
C SER A 394 -5.67 15.06 0.31
N GLY A 395 -6.76 15.37 1.03
CA GLY A 395 -8.12 15.36 0.49
C GLY A 395 -8.74 13.97 0.30
N VAL A 396 -8.19 12.95 0.97
CA VAL A 396 -8.67 11.55 0.88
C VAL A 396 -10.01 11.37 1.62
N SER A 397 -10.15 12.01 2.78
CA SER A 397 -11.43 12.11 3.51
C SER A 397 -12.06 13.47 3.25
N GLN A 398 -13.35 13.48 2.94
CA GLN A 398 -14.12 14.69 2.65
C GLN A 398 -15.42 14.69 3.47
N VAL A 399 -15.94 15.87 3.79
CA VAL A 399 -17.28 16.00 4.38
C VAL A 399 -18.28 15.46 3.38
N LEU A 400 -19.14 14.54 3.79
CA LEU A 400 -20.15 13.98 2.91
C LEU A 400 -21.07 15.10 2.39
N ASP A 401 -21.31 15.12 1.09
CA ASP A 401 -22.16 16.14 0.47
C ASP A 401 -23.63 15.71 0.65
N ARG A 402 -24.35 16.46 1.48
CA ARG A 402 -25.77 16.25 1.80
C ARG A 402 -26.69 17.27 1.12
N THR A 403 -26.23 17.95 0.08
CA THR A 403 -27.07 18.94 -0.65
C THR A 403 -28.37 18.31 -1.17
N ASN A 404 -28.31 17.09 -1.69
CA ASN A 404 -29.46 16.27 -2.06
C ASN A 404 -29.05 14.78 -2.06
N TYR A 405 -30.03 13.89 -2.24
CA TYR A 405 -29.81 12.44 -2.24
C TYR A 405 -28.79 11.99 -3.29
N LEU A 406 -28.91 12.49 -4.52
CA LEU A 406 -28.03 12.11 -5.63
C LEU A 406 -26.59 12.55 -5.39
N SER A 407 -26.38 13.78 -4.89
CA SER A 407 -25.06 14.29 -4.50
C SER A 407 -24.37 13.37 -3.49
N SER A 408 -25.12 12.84 -2.52
CA SER A 408 -24.56 11.93 -1.51
C SER A 408 -24.09 10.60 -2.10
N ILE A 409 -24.82 10.07 -3.09
CA ILE A 409 -24.44 8.83 -3.80
C ILE A 409 -23.23 9.10 -4.69
N ALA A 410 -23.28 10.16 -5.49
CA ALA A 410 -22.20 10.56 -6.40
C ALA A 410 -20.89 10.75 -5.63
N HIS A 411 -20.93 11.42 -4.48
CA HIS A 411 -19.74 11.67 -3.67
C HIS A 411 -19.05 10.38 -3.19
N ARG A 412 -19.83 9.36 -2.79
CA ARG A 412 -19.27 8.05 -2.39
C ARG A 412 -18.69 7.24 -3.55
N ARG A 413 -19.10 7.55 -4.79
CA ARG A 413 -18.61 6.94 -6.04
C ARG A 413 -17.50 7.76 -6.73
N ARG A 414 -17.06 8.84 -6.10
CA ARG A 414 -16.02 9.73 -6.61
C ARG A 414 -14.65 9.05 -6.58
N VAL A 415 -13.97 9.13 -7.71
CA VAL A 415 -12.59 8.70 -7.93
C VAL A 415 -11.72 9.94 -8.11
N ALA A 416 -10.63 10.04 -7.37
CA ALA A 416 -9.68 11.13 -7.49
C ALA A 416 -8.27 10.61 -7.76
N SER A 417 -7.63 11.22 -8.75
CA SER A 417 -6.19 11.14 -8.95
C SER A 417 -5.50 12.18 -8.05
N LEU A 418 -4.49 11.76 -7.29
CA LEU A 418 -3.74 12.63 -6.37
C LEU A 418 -2.55 13.34 -7.03
N LEU A 419 -2.61 13.53 -8.35
CA LEU A 419 -1.63 14.31 -9.10
C LEU A 419 -1.68 15.80 -8.73
N SER A 420 -0.58 16.51 -9.02
CA SER A 420 -0.48 17.93 -8.74
C SER A 420 -1.49 18.73 -9.57
N ARG A 421 -2.38 19.45 -8.89
CA ARG A 421 -3.41 20.27 -9.56
C ARG A 421 -2.83 21.44 -10.37
N SER A 422 -1.66 21.93 -9.97
CA SER A 422 -0.96 23.04 -10.62
C SER A 422 -0.26 22.66 -11.93
N HIS A 423 0.09 21.39 -12.11
CA HIS A 423 0.82 20.96 -13.30
C HIS A 423 -0.18 20.57 -14.40
N PRO A 424 0.08 20.98 -15.66
CA PRO A 424 -0.77 20.62 -16.80
C PRO A 424 -0.50 19.17 -17.21
N HIS A 425 -1.20 18.23 -16.56
CA HIS A 425 -1.17 16.81 -16.92
C HIS A 425 -2.16 16.52 -18.05
N PHE A 426 -1.82 16.86 -19.30
CA PHE A 426 -2.74 16.75 -20.45
C PHE A 426 -3.23 15.30 -20.64
N GLU A 427 -2.32 14.34 -20.85
CA GLU A 427 -2.66 12.92 -21.07
C GLU A 427 -3.48 12.31 -19.92
N ALA A 428 -3.15 12.66 -18.67
CA ALA A 428 -3.85 12.12 -17.50
C ALA A 428 -5.25 12.73 -17.29
N ARG A 429 -5.51 13.93 -17.84
CA ARG A 429 -6.81 14.62 -17.76
C ARG A 429 -7.75 14.23 -18.90
N ASP A 430 -7.18 13.79 -20.02
CA ASP A 430 -7.95 13.41 -21.20
C ASP A 430 -8.82 12.17 -20.93
N LEU A 431 -9.95 12.11 -21.65
CA LEU A 431 -10.86 10.96 -21.59
C LEU A 431 -10.23 9.78 -22.33
N HIS A 432 -9.60 8.89 -21.57
CA HIS A 432 -8.97 7.71 -22.14
C HIS A 432 -10.01 6.66 -22.57
N ALA A 433 -9.84 6.03 -23.74
CA ALA A 433 -10.81 5.07 -24.29
C ALA A 433 -11.10 3.89 -23.35
N THR A 434 -10.10 3.46 -22.55
CA THR A 434 -10.29 2.37 -21.58
C THR A 434 -11.21 2.74 -20.41
N GLN A 435 -11.55 4.01 -20.23
CA GLN A 435 -12.50 4.46 -19.22
C GLN A 435 -13.94 4.08 -19.58
N TRP A 436 -14.20 3.71 -20.84
CA TRP A 436 -15.51 3.27 -21.30
C TRP A 436 -16.11 2.18 -20.39
N GLY A 437 -17.30 2.46 -19.86
CA GLY A 437 -18.03 1.57 -18.95
C GLY A 437 -17.47 1.47 -17.53
N ARG A 438 -16.35 2.14 -17.21
CA ARG A 438 -15.71 2.16 -15.88
C ARG A 438 -15.92 3.48 -15.17
N VAL A 439 -15.80 4.58 -15.91
CA VAL A 439 -15.91 5.96 -15.42
C VAL A 439 -16.93 6.71 -16.27
N CYS A 440 -17.68 7.61 -15.65
CA CYS A 440 -18.61 8.48 -16.35
C CYS A 440 -17.82 9.53 -17.17
N PRO A 441 -18.05 9.64 -18.50
CA PRO A 441 -17.32 10.59 -19.34
C PRO A 441 -17.71 12.05 -19.08
N ASN A 442 -18.88 12.30 -18.50
CA ASN A 442 -19.41 13.65 -18.30
C ASN A 442 -19.19 14.18 -16.88
N GLU A 443 -19.10 13.29 -15.89
CA GLU A 443 -19.15 13.68 -14.47
C GLU A 443 -17.76 13.99 -13.91
N THR A 444 -17.22 15.13 -14.34
CA THR A 444 -15.99 15.75 -13.83
C THR A 444 -16.30 17.19 -13.39
N PRO A 445 -15.78 17.67 -12.26
CA PRO A 445 -15.92 19.07 -11.88
C PRO A 445 -15.13 19.98 -12.81
N GLU A 446 -15.62 21.21 -12.98
CA GLU A 446 -14.91 22.26 -13.73
C GLU A 446 -13.68 22.81 -12.96
N GLY A 447 -12.82 23.54 -13.67
CA GLY A 447 -11.63 24.17 -13.10
C GLY A 447 -10.45 23.22 -12.92
N GLN A 448 -9.65 23.43 -11.86
CA GLN A 448 -8.37 22.71 -11.67
C GLN A 448 -8.51 21.20 -11.50
N ASN A 449 -9.69 20.72 -11.08
CA ASN A 449 -9.97 19.31 -10.86
C ASN A 449 -10.46 18.58 -12.14
N CYS A 450 -10.66 19.31 -13.24
CA CYS A 450 -11.15 18.74 -14.50
C CYS A 450 -10.25 17.60 -14.99
N GLY A 451 -10.82 16.41 -15.17
CA GLY A 451 -10.13 15.17 -15.59
C GLY A 451 -9.40 14.42 -14.47
N LEU A 452 -9.06 15.09 -13.36
CA LEU A 452 -8.41 14.48 -12.20
C LEU A 452 -9.40 13.87 -11.22
N VAL A 453 -10.57 14.50 -11.07
CA VAL A 453 -11.68 14.00 -10.26
C VAL A 453 -12.78 13.52 -11.20
N LYS A 454 -13.19 12.27 -11.03
CA LYS A 454 -14.10 11.54 -11.92
C LYS A 454 -15.08 10.74 -11.07
N ASN A 455 -16.13 10.17 -11.67
CA ASN A 455 -17.07 9.31 -10.96
C ASN A 455 -17.21 7.96 -11.64
N LEU A 456 -17.42 6.92 -10.86
CA LEU A 456 -17.62 5.56 -11.38
C LEU A 456 -18.90 5.46 -12.23
N ALA A 457 -18.80 4.81 -13.38
CA ALA A 457 -19.96 4.47 -14.20
C ALA A 457 -20.89 3.52 -13.44
N ILE A 458 -22.21 3.55 -13.70
CA ILE A 458 -23.21 2.78 -12.94
C ILE A 458 -22.87 1.29 -12.89
N GLY A 459 -22.65 0.66 -14.05
CA GLY A 459 -22.32 -0.77 -14.18
C GLY A 459 -20.88 -1.15 -13.84
N SER A 460 -20.08 -0.25 -13.25
CA SER A 460 -18.72 -0.56 -12.84
C SER A 460 -18.69 -1.42 -11.59
N ARG A 461 -17.80 -2.41 -11.57
CA ARG A 461 -17.50 -3.24 -10.41
C ARG A 461 -16.01 -3.16 -10.07
N ILE A 462 -15.71 -2.97 -8.80
CA ILE A 462 -14.34 -3.05 -8.28
C ILE A 462 -14.08 -4.47 -7.80
N SER A 463 -12.95 -5.05 -8.20
CA SER A 463 -12.53 -6.39 -7.77
C SER A 463 -12.28 -6.42 -6.26
N THR A 464 -12.71 -7.48 -5.61
CA THR A 464 -12.38 -7.79 -4.21
C THR A 464 -11.03 -8.49 -4.11
N HIS A 465 -10.47 -8.54 -2.91
CA HIS A 465 -9.24 -9.31 -2.66
C HIS A 465 -9.50 -10.82 -2.75
N HIS A 466 -8.50 -11.53 -3.24
CA HIS A 466 -8.45 -12.99 -3.36
C HIS A 466 -7.11 -13.49 -2.83
N GLU A 467 -7.07 -14.74 -2.37
CA GLU A 467 -5.83 -15.37 -1.89
C GLU A 467 -5.02 -15.86 -3.08
N ASP A 468 -3.80 -15.34 -3.24
CA ASP A 468 -2.92 -15.66 -4.37
C ASP A 468 -2.47 -17.13 -4.35
N ASP A 469 -2.26 -17.72 -3.16
CA ASP A 469 -1.79 -19.12 -3.00
C ASP A 469 -2.67 -20.13 -3.73
N LYS A 470 -3.99 -20.00 -3.61
CA LYS A 470 -4.96 -20.88 -4.29
C LYS A 470 -4.90 -20.74 -5.81
N PHE A 471 -4.59 -19.54 -6.28
CA PHE A 471 -4.45 -19.30 -7.72
C PHE A 471 -3.13 -19.87 -8.24
N GLU A 472 -2.04 -19.77 -7.47
CA GLU A 472 -0.76 -20.40 -7.81
C GLU A 472 -0.85 -21.93 -7.85
N GLU A 473 -1.56 -22.54 -6.90
CA GLU A 473 -1.86 -23.98 -6.91
C GLU A 473 -2.59 -24.39 -8.19
N TYR A 474 -3.63 -23.64 -8.56
CA TYR A 474 -4.38 -23.88 -9.79
C TYR A 474 -3.51 -23.73 -11.06
N LEU A 475 -2.61 -22.76 -11.09
CA LEU A 475 -1.66 -22.61 -12.20
C LEU A 475 -0.68 -23.78 -12.30
N LYS A 476 -0.21 -24.30 -11.16
CA LYS A 476 0.65 -25.50 -11.10
C LYS A 476 -0.09 -26.73 -11.62
N GLU A 477 -1.36 -26.90 -11.26
CA GLU A 477 -2.22 -27.96 -11.81
C GLU A 477 -2.38 -27.82 -13.34
N PHE A 478 -2.40 -26.60 -13.85
CA PHE A 478 -2.46 -26.31 -15.30
C PHE A 478 -1.11 -26.50 -16.02
N GLY A 479 -0.06 -26.95 -15.31
CA GLY A 479 1.25 -27.23 -15.88
C GLY A 479 2.20 -26.03 -15.92
N VAL A 480 1.88 -24.92 -15.23
CA VAL A 480 2.81 -23.80 -15.06
C VAL A 480 3.86 -24.21 -14.01
N SER A 481 5.08 -24.49 -14.46
CA SER A 481 6.21 -24.75 -13.56
C SER A 481 6.99 -23.47 -13.26
N HIS A 482 7.42 -23.30 -12.02
CA HIS A 482 8.53 -22.39 -11.75
C HIS A 482 9.77 -22.97 -12.44
N GLU A 483 10.35 -22.25 -13.40
CA GLU A 483 11.68 -22.60 -13.92
C GLU A 483 12.72 -22.44 -12.80
N ASN A 484 12.87 -23.48 -12.00
CA ASN A 484 14.14 -23.84 -11.38
C ASN A 484 14.86 -24.72 -12.41
N LYS A 485 15.48 -24.08 -13.42
CA LYS A 485 16.56 -24.77 -14.13
C LYS A 485 17.72 -24.86 -13.14
N ASN A 486 17.98 -26.10 -12.72
CA ASN A 486 19.19 -26.52 -12.02
C ASN A 486 20.45 -26.00 -12.71
#